data_AF-A0A956X9L3-F1
#
_entry.id   AF-A0A956X9L3-F1
#
_cell.length_a   1.000
_cell.length_b   1.000
_cell.length_c   1.000
_cell.angle_alpha   90.00
_cell.angle_beta   90.00
_cell.angle_gamma   90.00
#
_symmetry.space_group_name_H-M   'P 1'
#
loop_
_entity.id
_entity.type
_entity.pdbx_description
1 polymer ?
#
loop_
_entity_poly.entity_id
_entity_poly.type
_entity_poly.pdbx_seq_one_letter_code
_entity_poly.pdbx_strand_id
1 'polypeptide(L)'
;MPITGLTNTEVTERRSKGQSNDVKLATSRTYRDIVRGNVFNPVNVVLYAIGFGMLLVGDYRSALTTVGLVVFNAVISIIQEVRAKRKLDEIALLARAKVAVLRDGSEQQVDPAELVLGDVLVIRAGDQIPVDGAVVGDGRIEVDESALTGESDLILKAPGDEVLSGSFCVTGETLVEAVRVGEASFANTLTKNAREYKTEFTPLQREVNRLLRLLLLIVLFFSILAVLGLFVLNLPFGAWLQIMAVITGSVSAGLLTLITLNYSWGAVRIGQKGGLVQQLNAIEALSNVTVLCTDKTGTLT
;
A
#
# COMPACT_ATOMS: atom_id res chain seq x y z
N MET A 1 31.77 -30.43 -4.26
CA MET A 1 32.29 -29.41 -5.21
C MET A 1 32.08 -28.04 -4.57
N PRO A 2 32.96 -27.05 -4.78
CA PRO A 2 32.69 -25.70 -4.28
C PRO A 2 31.40 -25.20 -4.93
N ILE A 3 30.44 -24.79 -4.09
CA ILE A 3 29.21 -24.17 -4.55
C ILE A 3 29.62 -22.76 -5.03
N THR A 4 29.45 -22.45 -6.31
CA THR A 4 29.85 -21.17 -6.90
C THR A 4 28.67 -20.23 -7.16
N GLY A 5 27.44 -20.71 -6.93
CA GLY A 5 26.23 -19.96 -7.24
C GLY A 5 26.01 -19.77 -8.74
N LEU A 6 25.07 -18.88 -9.09
CA LEU A 6 24.69 -18.61 -10.48
C LEU A 6 25.60 -17.58 -11.15
N THR A 7 25.71 -17.68 -12.46
CA THR A 7 26.33 -16.63 -13.27
C THR A 7 25.37 -15.47 -13.53
N ASN A 8 25.91 -14.26 -13.70
CA ASN A 8 25.10 -13.09 -14.07
C ASN A 8 24.25 -13.30 -15.34
N THR A 9 24.74 -14.12 -16.29
CA THR A 9 24.01 -14.50 -17.49
C THR A 9 22.78 -15.37 -17.19
N GLU A 10 22.92 -16.38 -16.32
CA GLU A 10 21.81 -17.25 -15.92
C GLU A 10 20.76 -16.48 -15.13
N VAL A 11 21.18 -15.56 -14.26
CA VAL A 11 20.28 -14.68 -13.50
C VAL A 11 19.43 -13.86 -14.45
N THR A 12 20.05 -13.25 -15.47
CA THR A 12 19.35 -12.44 -16.46
C THR A 12 18.36 -13.26 -17.28
N GLU A 13 18.74 -14.48 -17.68
CA GLU A 13 17.87 -15.39 -18.41
C GLU A 13 16.64 -15.80 -17.57
N ARG A 14 16.84 -16.19 -16.30
CA ARG A 14 15.74 -16.57 -15.40
C ARG A 14 14.81 -15.41 -15.10
N ARG A 15 15.36 -14.20 -14.99
CA ARG A 15 14.56 -12.97 -14.85
C ARG A 15 13.69 -12.72 -16.08
N SER A 16 14.23 -12.93 -17.29
CA SER A 16 13.46 -12.81 -18.54
C SER A 16 12.31 -13.83 -18.64
N LYS A 17 12.48 -15.00 -18.02
CA LYS A 17 11.45 -16.06 -17.92
C LYS A 17 10.44 -15.81 -16.80
N GLY A 18 10.54 -14.70 -16.07
CA GLY A 18 9.64 -14.35 -14.96
C GLY A 18 9.88 -15.16 -13.68
N GLN A 19 11.03 -15.84 -13.56
CA GLN A 19 11.39 -16.64 -12.38
C GLN A 19 12.07 -15.79 -11.30
N SER A 20 11.60 -14.56 -11.11
CA SER A 20 12.14 -13.58 -10.16
C SER A 20 11.24 -13.40 -8.95
N ASN A 21 11.83 -13.00 -7.83
CA ASN A 21 11.14 -12.68 -6.59
C ASN A 21 10.50 -11.28 -6.58
N ASP A 22 10.04 -10.77 -7.72
CA ASP A 22 9.36 -9.48 -7.83
C ASP A 22 7.87 -9.62 -7.47
N VAL A 23 7.58 -9.94 -6.20
CA VAL A 23 6.20 -9.84 -5.72
C VAL A 23 5.91 -8.40 -5.38
N LYS A 24 5.14 -7.75 -6.25
CA LYS A 24 4.50 -6.48 -5.94
C LYS A 24 3.44 -6.74 -4.88
N LEU A 25 3.81 -6.58 -3.61
CA LEU A 25 2.86 -6.53 -2.50
C LEU A 25 1.82 -5.45 -2.84
N ALA A 26 0.64 -5.88 -3.29
CA ALA A 26 -0.44 -5.01 -3.76
C ALA A 26 -1.15 -4.23 -2.63
N THR A 27 -0.43 -3.90 -1.55
CA THR A 27 -0.97 -3.09 -0.43
C THR A 27 -0.89 -1.59 -0.71
N SER A 28 -0.08 -1.15 -1.68
CA SER A 28 -0.08 0.25 -2.12
C SER A 28 -1.17 0.49 -3.18
N ARG A 29 -1.98 1.55 -3.01
CA ARG A 29 -2.94 1.99 -4.04
C ARG A 29 -2.21 2.21 -5.36
N THR A 30 -2.74 1.67 -6.46
CA THR A 30 -2.13 1.92 -7.77
C THR A 30 -2.36 3.37 -8.20
N TYR A 31 -1.54 3.88 -9.11
CA TYR A 31 -1.76 5.20 -9.72
C TYR A 31 -3.16 5.32 -10.35
N ARG A 32 -3.69 4.21 -10.88
CA ARG A 32 -5.05 4.14 -11.42
C ARG A 32 -6.10 4.30 -10.32
N ASP A 33 -5.90 3.68 -9.16
CA ASP A 33 -6.82 3.80 -8.02
C ASP A 33 -6.81 5.20 -7.41
N ILE A 34 -5.65 5.88 -7.44
CA ILE A 34 -5.51 7.28 -7.04
C ILE A 34 -6.32 8.18 -7.97
N VAL A 35 -6.11 8.06 -9.29
CA VAL A 35 -6.84 8.85 -10.28
C VAL A 35 -8.34 8.57 -10.19
N ARG A 36 -8.76 7.30 -10.16
CA ARG A 36 -10.17 6.92 -10.08
C ARG A 36 -10.82 7.42 -8.79
N GLY A 37 -10.13 7.31 -7.65
CA GLY A 37 -10.65 7.75 -6.36
C GLY A 37 -10.83 9.27 -6.27
N ASN A 38 -9.95 10.04 -6.89
CA ASN A 38 -10.06 11.51 -6.92
C ASN A 38 -11.06 12.00 -7.98
N VAL A 39 -11.13 11.37 -9.15
CA VAL A 39 -12.05 11.79 -10.22
C VAL A 39 -13.48 11.38 -9.92
N PHE A 40 -13.71 10.14 -9.49
CA PHE A 40 -15.05 9.55 -9.30
C PHE A 40 -15.49 9.52 -7.83
N ASN A 41 -15.02 10.46 -7.02
CA ASN A 41 -15.54 10.65 -5.67
C ASN A 41 -17.02 11.05 -5.73
N PRO A 42 -17.91 10.52 -4.85
CA PRO A 42 -19.33 10.90 -4.78
C PRO A 42 -19.60 12.41 -4.87
N VAL A 43 -18.77 13.24 -4.24
CA VAL A 43 -18.91 14.71 -4.30
C VAL A 43 -18.68 15.24 -5.72
N ASN A 44 -17.62 14.78 -6.38
CA ASN A 44 -17.29 15.17 -7.75
C ASN A 44 -18.34 14.67 -8.74
N VAL A 45 -18.89 13.47 -8.53
CA VAL A 45 -19.99 12.93 -9.34
C VAL A 45 -21.22 13.84 -9.29
N VAL A 46 -21.61 14.32 -8.10
CA VAL A 46 -22.72 15.28 -7.95
C VAL A 46 -22.41 16.59 -8.67
N LEU A 47 -21.19 17.12 -8.52
CA LEU A 47 -20.79 18.37 -9.17
C LEU A 47 -20.75 18.25 -10.71
N TYR A 48 -20.32 17.11 -11.25
CA TYR A 48 -20.40 16.83 -12.68
C TYR A 48 -21.86 16.74 -13.16
N ALA A 49 -22.75 16.15 -12.37
CA ALA A 49 -24.18 16.10 -12.69
C ALA A 49 -24.81 17.50 -12.73
N ILE A 50 -24.44 18.38 -11.77
CA ILE A 50 -24.89 19.78 -11.75
C ILE A 50 -24.34 20.55 -12.96
N GLY A 51 -23.05 20.41 -13.25
CA GLY A 51 -22.42 21.03 -14.42
C GLY A 51 -23.04 20.56 -15.74
N PHE A 52 -23.41 19.29 -15.83
CA PHE A 52 -24.15 18.75 -16.97
C PHE A 52 -25.57 19.34 -17.06
N GLY A 53 -26.27 19.49 -15.94
CA GLY A 53 -27.57 20.17 -15.89
C GLY A 53 -27.48 21.63 -16.37
N MET A 54 -26.43 22.36 -16.01
CA MET A 54 -26.17 23.73 -16.48
C MET A 54 -26.00 23.79 -18.01
N LEU A 55 -25.29 22.82 -18.59
CA LEU A 55 -25.13 22.74 -20.06
C LEU A 55 -26.46 22.54 -20.78
N LEU A 56 -27.36 21.72 -20.23
CA LEU A 56 -28.69 21.48 -20.82
C LEU A 56 -29.56 22.75 -20.83
N VAL A 57 -29.37 23.64 -19.86
CA VAL A 57 -30.12 24.90 -19.74
C VAL A 57 -29.47 26.04 -20.56
N GLY A 58 -28.32 25.79 -21.19
CA GLY A 58 -27.62 26.77 -22.03
C GLY A 58 -26.70 27.72 -21.25
N ASP A 59 -26.49 27.50 -19.95
CA ASP A 59 -25.54 28.28 -19.16
C ASP A 59 -24.12 27.71 -19.24
N TYR A 60 -23.51 27.90 -20.41
CA TYR A 60 -22.16 27.39 -20.69
C TYR A 60 -21.09 28.00 -19.79
N ARG A 61 -21.26 29.26 -19.33
CA ARG A 61 -20.26 29.93 -18.49
C ARG A 61 -20.23 29.33 -17.09
N SER A 62 -21.39 29.14 -16.47
CA SER A 62 -21.46 28.52 -15.14
C SER A 62 -21.07 27.04 -15.18
N ALA A 63 -21.47 26.32 -16.23
CA ALA A 63 -21.03 24.93 -16.41
C ALA A 63 -19.50 24.82 -16.49
N LEU A 64 -18.86 25.70 -17.29
CA LEU A 64 -17.41 25.70 -17.46
C LEU A 64 -16.68 26.06 -16.16
N THR A 65 -17.16 27.04 -15.40
CA THR A 65 -16.52 27.42 -14.12
C THR A 65 -16.69 26.33 -13.06
N THR A 66 -17.87 25.73 -12.94
CA THR A 66 -18.12 24.64 -11.99
C THR A 66 -17.30 23.39 -12.32
N VAL A 67 -17.39 22.88 -13.56
CA VAL A 67 -16.64 21.69 -13.96
C VAL A 67 -15.13 21.96 -13.96
N GLY A 68 -14.71 23.15 -14.40
CA GLY A 68 -13.31 23.57 -14.38
C GLY A 68 -12.72 23.58 -12.97
N LEU A 69 -13.45 24.09 -11.98
CA LEU A 69 -13.02 24.08 -10.57
C LEU A 69 -12.87 22.66 -10.03
N VAL A 70 -13.83 21.77 -10.33
CA VAL A 70 -13.79 20.35 -9.91
C VAL A 70 -12.59 19.63 -10.50
N VAL A 71 -12.38 19.78 -11.81
CA VAL A 71 -11.25 19.17 -12.51
C VAL A 71 -9.93 19.71 -11.95
N PHE A 72 -9.83 21.02 -11.71
CA PHE A 72 -8.63 21.63 -11.13
C PHE A 72 -8.34 21.08 -9.73
N ASN A 73 -9.37 20.95 -8.87
CA ASN A 73 -9.21 20.36 -7.54
C ASN A 73 -8.76 18.90 -7.62
N ALA A 74 -9.40 18.09 -8.49
CA ALA A 74 -9.03 16.69 -8.70
C ALA A 74 -7.57 16.55 -9.18
N VAL A 75 -7.11 17.43 -10.09
CA VAL A 75 -5.72 17.45 -10.57
C VAL A 75 -4.75 17.73 -9.42
N ILE A 76 -5.03 18.74 -8.60
CA ILE A 76 -4.20 19.06 -7.43
C ILE A 76 -4.13 17.85 -6.49
N SER A 77 -5.27 17.24 -6.15
CA SER A 77 -5.32 16.09 -5.25
C SER A 77 -4.54 14.90 -5.81
N ILE A 78 -4.67 14.61 -7.12
CA ILE A 78 -3.90 13.56 -7.79
C ILE A 78 -2.40 13.87 -7.71
N ILE A 79 -1.96 15.09 -8.02
CA ILE A 79 -0.54 15.46 -7.97
C ILE A 79 0.01 15.29 -6.55
N GLN A 80 -0.74 15.73 -5.53
CA GLN A 80 -0.35 15.61 -4.13
C GLN A 80 -0.22 14.14 -3.70
N GLU A 81 -1.23 13.32 -4.00
CA GLU A 81 -1.24 11.90 -3.63
C GLU A 81 -0.15 11.11 -4.38
N VAL A 82 0.09 11.41 -5.67
CA VAL A 82 1.17 10.80 -6.47
C VAL A 82 2.54 11.16 -5.91
N ARG A 83 2.78 12.43 -5.56
CA ARG A 83 4.07 12.86 -4.97
C ARG A 83 4.32 12.17 -3.64
N ALA A 84 3.28 12.06 -2.80
CA ALA A 84 3.37 11.40 -1.51
C ALA A 84 3.65 9.89 -1.68
N LYS A 85 2.92 9.22 -2.58
CA LYS A 85 3.17 7.81 -2.92
C LYS A 85 4.61 7.57 -3.37
N ARG A 86 5.15 8.38 -4.27
CA ARG A 86 6.54 8.22 -4.76
C ARG A 86 7.57 8.30 -3.64
N LYS A 87 7.37 9.20 -2.68
CA LYS A 87 8.26 9.35 -1.53
C LYS A 87 8.19 8.15 -0.60
N LEU A 88 7.01 7.57 -0.41
CA LEU A 88 6.83 6.34 0.37
C LEU A 88 7.48 5.14 -0.32
N ASP A 89 7.28 5.00 -1.63
CA ASP A 89 7.89 3.92 -2.40
C ASP A 89 9.44 3.99 -2.35
N GLU A 90 10.01 5.19 -2.43
CA GLU A 90 11.46 5.43 -2.30
C GLU A 90 11.98 5.02 -0.91
N ILE A 91 11.29 5.40 0.16
CA ILE A 91 11.68 5.02 1.53
C ILE A 91 11.52 3.51 1.74
N ALA A 92 10.47 2.89 1.20
CA ALA A 92 10.23 1.45 1.29
C ALA A 92 11.28 0.61 0.54
N LEU A 93 11.92 1.17 -0.50
CA LEU A 93 13.05 0.55 -1.17
C LEU A 93 14.32 0.67 -0.32
N LEU A 94 14.57 1.83 0.29
CA LEU A 94 15.76 2.06 1.12
C LEU A 94 15.75 1.29 2.45
N ALA A 95 14.56 1.05 3.02
CA ALA A 95 14.40 0.31 4.27
C ALA A 95 14.45 -1.22 4.09
N ARG A 96 14.50 -1.73 2.86
CA ARG A 96 14.58 -3.18 2.60
C ARG A 96 15.99 -3.67 2.89
N ALA A 97 16.08 -4.67 3.78
CA ALA A 97 17.35 -5.36 4.05
C ALA A 97 17.85 -6.03 2.76
N LYS A 98 19.13 -5.82 2.44
CA LYS A 98 19.78 -6.53 1.33
C LYS A 98 20.03 -7.99 1.72
N VAL A 99 20.08 -8.84 0.71
CA VAL A 99 20.31 -10.27 0.86
C VAL A 99 21.68 -10.60 0.29
N ALA A 100 22.48 -11.33 1.06
CA ALA A 100 23.74 -11.87 0.57
C ALA A 100 23.47 -13.09 -0.33
N VAL A 101 24.00 -13.06 -1.54
CA VAL A 101 23.94 -14.16 -2.50
C VAL A 101 25.31 -14.49 -3.03
N LEU A 102 25.53 -15.76 -3.35
CA LEU A 102 26.70 -16.21 -4.08
C LEU A 102 26.40 -16.17 -5.58
N ARG A 103 27.08 -15.31 -6.32
CA ARG A 103 26.99 -15.20 -7.78
C ARG A 103 28.38 -15.04 -8.39
N ASP A 104 28.63 -15.72 -9.50
CA ASP A 104 29.96 -15.79 -10.14
C ASP A 104 31.09 -16.17 -9.16
N GLY A 105 30.80 -17.03 -8.18
CA GLY A 105 31.76 -17.47 -7.16
C GLY A 105 32.12 -16.44 -6.09
N SER A 106 31.47 -15.27 -6.05
CA SER A 106 31.67 -14.24 -5.02
C SER A 106 30.37 -13.85 -4.32
N GLU A 107 30.50 -13.46 -3.06
CA GLU A 107 29.35 -12.97 -2.28
C GLU A 107 28.99 -11.54 -2.70
N GLN A 108 27.71 -11.32 -3.01
CA GLN A 108 27.17 -10.05 -3.48
C GLN A 108 25.91 -9.71 -2.68
N GLN A 109 25.69 -8.42 -2.42
CA GLN A 109 24.53 -7.92 -1.71
C GLN A 109 23.48 -7.40 -2.71
N VAL A 110 22.35 -8.10 -2.82
CA VAL A 110 21.28 -7.81 -3.80
C VAL A 110 19.96 -7.46 -3.11
N ASP A 111 19.08 -6.76 -3.82
CA ASP A 111 17.71 -6.53 -3.34
C ASP A 111 16.94 -7.87 -3.34
N PRO A 112 16.11 -8.16 -2.33
CA PRO A 112 15.25 -9.35 -2.33
C PRO A 112 14.43 -9.54 -3.61
N ALA A 113 14.04 -8.46 -4.30
CA ALA A 113 13.28 -8.51 -5.56
C ALA A 113 14.13 -8.91 -6.78
N GLU A 114 15.46 -8.87 -6.65
CA GLU A 114 16.40 -9.31 -7.68
C GLU A 114 16.77 -10.80 -7.56
N LEU A 115 16.28 -11.48 -6.52
CA LEU A 115 16.46 -12.92 -6.36
C LEU A 115 15.72 -13.67 -7.47
N VAL A 116 16.33 -14.73 -7.97
CA VAL A 116 15.75 -15.64 -8.96
C VAL A 116 15.77 -17.07 -8.45
N LEU A 117 14.94 -17.92 -9.07
CA LEU A 117 14.96 -19.35 -8.80
C LEU A 117 16.37 -19.92 -9.02
N GLY A 118 16.86 -20.70 -8.05
CA GLY A 118 18.19 -21.29 -8.01
C GLY A 118 19.32 -20.36 -7.56
N ASP A 119 19.04 -19.13 -7.12
CA ASP A 119 20.07 -18.33 -6.44
C ASP A 119 20.53 -19.04 -5.17
N VAL A 120 21.82 -18.95 -4.86
CA VAL A 120 22.37 -19.46 -3.59
C VAL A 120 22.50 -18.28 -2.63
N LEU A 121 21.66 -18.25 -1.61
CA LEU A 121 21.67 -17.25 -0.56
C LEU A 121 22.67 -17.66 0.52
N VAL A 122 23.35 -16.67 1.09
CA VAL A 122 24.17 -16.84 2.29
C VAL A 122 23.33 -16.35 3.47
N ILE A 123 22.90 -17.27 4.33
CA ILE A 123 22.03 -16.99 5.47
C ILE A 123 22.86 -17.04 6.75
N ARG A 124 22.78 -15.97 7.54
CA ARG A 124 23.47 -15.83 8.83
C ARG A 124 22.50 -15.52 9.95
N ALA A 125 22.95 -15.71 11.18
CA ALA A 125 22.23 -15.28 12.37
C ALA A 125 21.79 -13.79 12.26
N GLY A 126 20.48 -13.56 12.42
CA GLY A 126 19.83 -12.26 12.27
C GLY A 126 19.16 -12.03 10.90
N ASP A 127 19.44 -12.86 9.90
CA ASP A 127 18.85 -12.71 8.57
C ASP A 127 17.43 -13.28 8.51
N GLN A 128 16.53 -12.54 7.85
CA GLN A 128 15.24 -13.07 7.44
C GLN A 128 15.39 -13.85 6.13
N ILE A 129 14.77 -15.02 6.03
CA ILE A 129 14.79 -15.85 4.82
C ILE A 129 13.74 -15.29 3.82
N PRO A 130 14.16 -14.75 2.66
CA PRO A 130 13.26 -14.02 1.76
C PRO A 130 12.50 -14.91 0.77
N VAL A 131 12.97 -16.14 0.54
CA VAL A 131 12.45 -17.09 -0.45
C VAL A 131 12.49 -18.50 0.13
N ASP A 132 11.64 -19.41 -0.34
CA ASP A 132 11.76 -20.80 0.10
C ASP A 132 12.94 -21.44 -0.60
N GLY A 133 13.66 -22.29 0.12
CA GLY A 133 14.85 -22.93 -0.41
C GLY A 133 15.22 -24.21 0.30
N ALA A 134 16.27 -24.85 -0.21
CA ALA A 134 16.88 -26.01 0.41
C ALA A 134 18.27 -25.64 0.94
N VAL A 135 18.61 -26.09 2.14
CA VAL A 135 19.94 -25.90 2.70
C VAL A 135 20.95 -26.69 1.87
N VAL A 136 21.98 -26.00 1.39
CA VAL A 136 23.07 -26.58 0.60
C VAL A 136 24.41 -26.36 1.30
N GLY A 137 25.38 -27.22 1.02
CA GLY A 137 26.67 -27.21 1.72
C GLY A 137 26.61 -27.95 3.06
N ASP A 138 27.55 -27.65 3.97
CA ASP A 138 27.71 -28.38 5.24
C ASP A 138 27.22 -27.60 6.48
N GLY A 139 26.78 -26.35 6.27
CA GLY A 139 26.32 -25.45 7.33
C GLY A 139 24.99 -25.87 7.94
N ARG A 140 24.73 -25.38 9.16
CA ARG A 140 23.48 -25.61 9.89
C ARG A 140 23.02 -24.30 10.51
N ILE A 141 21.70 -24.13 10.57
CA ILE A 141 21.07 -22.95 11.17
C ILE A 141 19.90 -23.39 12.05
N GLU A 142 19.63 -22.61 13.09
CA GLU A 142 18.36 -22.68 13.82
C GLU A 142 17.46 -21.57 13.32
N VAL A 143 16.24 -21.94 12.95
CA VAL A 143 15.28 -21.05 12.31
C VAL A 143 14.04 -20.91 13.20
N ASP A 144 13.62 -19.67 13.39
CA ASP A 144 12.35 -19.33 14.00
C ASP A 144 11.27 -19.24 12.91
N GLU A 145 10.30 -20.16 12.95
CA GLU A 145 9.15 -20.21 12.04
C GLU A 145 7.85 -19.72 12.72
N SER A 146 7.92 -19.12 13.92
CA SER A 146 6.77 -18.69 14.72
C SER A 146 5.85 -17.72 13.99
N ALA A 147 6.40 -16.86 13.14
CA ALA A 147 5.61 -15.93 12.31
C ALA A 147 4.72 -16.65 11.27
N LEU A 148 5.03 -17.90 10.93
CA LEU A 148 4.33 -18.70 9.93
C LEU A 148 3.42 -19.76 10.56
N THR A 149 3.90 -20.42 11.62
CA THR A 149 3.21 -21.56 12.25
C THR A 149 2.50 -21.18 13.56
N GLY A 150 2.94 -20.11 14.21
CA GLY A 150 2.51 -19.73 15.56
C GLY A 150 3.24 -20.49 16.68
N GLU A 151 4.18 -21.38 16.34
CA GLU A 151 4.97 -22.15 17.31
C GLU A 151 6.34 -21.48 17.53
N SER A 152 6.72 -21.25 18.78
CA SER A 152 7.96 -20.53 19.14
C SER A 152 9.21 -21.41 19.23
N ASP A 153 9.09 -22.71 18.93
CA ASP A 153 10.22 -23.62 19.00
C ASP A 153 11.17 -23.40 17.82
N LEU A 154 12.46 -23.28 18.10
CA LEU A 154 13.49 -23.16 17.07
C LEU A 154 13.68 -24.50 16.36
N ILE A 155 13.69 -24.45 15.03
CA ILE A 155 13.83 -25.63 14.19
C ILE A 155 15.26 -25.66 13.63
N LEU A 156 16.00 -26.71 13.98
CA LEU A 156 17.32 -26.96 13.40
C LEU A 156 17.17 -27.41 11.95
N LYS A 157 17.85 -26.73 11.03
CA LYS A 157 17.90 -27.07 9.60
C LYS A 157 19.31 -27.52 9.23
N ALA A 158 19.41 -28.70 8.65
CA ALA A 158 20.63 -29.34 8.20
C ALA A 158 20.68 -29.41 6.66
N PRO A 159 21.83 -29.76 6.06
CA PRO A 159 21.95 -29.92 4.62
C PRO A 159 20.87 -30.84 4.03
N GLY A 160 20.15 -30.34 3.01
CA GLY A 160 19.02 -31.02 2.39
C GLY A 160 17.64 -30.66 2.97
N ASP A 161 17.58 -30.03 4.14
CA ASP A 161 16.32 -29.59 4.72
C ASP A 161 15.76 -28.36 4.02
N GLU A 162 14.45 -28.22 4.04
CA GLU A 162 13.73 -27.09 3.47
C GLU A 162 13.61 -25.94 4.47
N VAL A 163 13.85 -24.72 3.99
CA VAL A 163 13.61 -23.48 4.71
C VAL A 163 12.47 -22.70 4.06
N LEU A 164 11.64 -22.09 4.91
CA LEU A 164 10.46 -21.35 4.48
C LEU A 164 10.76 -19.84 4.42
N SER A 165 10.22 -19.18 3.41
CA SER A 165 10.22 -17.72 3.33
C SER A 165 9.42 -17.13 4.49
N GLY A 166 9.94 -16.03 5.06
CA GLY A 166 9.34 -15.33 6.20
C GLY A 166 9.96 -15.72 7.55
N SER A 167 10.63 -16.88 7.63
CA SER A 167 11.32 -17.33 8.83
C SER A 167 12.60 -16.55 9.12
N PHE A 168 13.07 -16.58 10.37
CA PHE A 168 14.27 -15.87 10.81
C PHE A 168 15.37 -16.82 11.25
N CYS A 169 16.59 -16.61 10.75
CA CYS A 169 17.75 -17.35 11.22
C CYS A 169 18.20 -16.80 12.58
N VAL A 170 18.16 -17.61 13.62
CA VAL A 170 18.51 -17.19 14.98
C VAL A 170 19.99 -17.45 15.26
N THR A 171 20.50 -18.61 14.85
CA THR A 171 21.90 -18.99 15.02
C THR A 171 22.46 -19.72 13.81
N GLY A 172 23.77 -19.67 13.65
CA GLY A 172 24.51 -20.38 12.60
C GLY A 172 24.71 -19.57 11.32
N GLU A 173 25.31 -20.24 10.34
CA GLU A 173 25.52 -19.76 8.97
C GLU A 173 25.40 -20.94 8.03
N THR A 174 24.67 -20.77 6.93
CA THR A 174 24.56 -21.78 5.88
C THR A 174 24.26 -21.17 4.52
N LEU A 175 24.33 -22.02 3.49
CA LEU A 175 23.91 -21.66 2.14
C LEU A 175 22.53 -22.23 1.88
N VAL A 176 21.69 -21.47 1.19
CA VAL A 176 20.32 -21.89 0.83
C VAL A 176 20.12 -21.67 -0.66
N GLU A 177 19.81 -22.74 -1.40
CA GLU A 177 19.41 -22.62 -2.81
C GLU A 177 17.92 -22.29 -2.92
N ALA A 178 17.58 -21.23 -3.64
CA ALA A 178 16.21 -20.77 -3.82
C ALA A 178 15.40 -21.76 -4.68
N VAL A 179 14.41 -22.43 -4.09
CA VAL A 179 13.56 -23.41 -4.78
C VAL A 179 12.23 -22.79 -5.20
N ARG A 180 11.64 -21.94 -4.34
CA ARG A 180 10.40 -21.21 -4.67
C ARG A 180 10.55 -19.73 -4.38
N VAL A 181 10.39 -18.94 -5.45
CA VAL A 181 10.48 -17.47 -5.42
C VAL A 181 9.17 -16.85 -5.87
N GLY A 182 8.98 -15.57 -5.59
CA GLY A 182 7.84 -14.85 -6.11
C GLY A 182 6.53 -15.31 -5.47
N GLU A 183 5.45 -15.35 -6.26
CA GLU A 183 4.14 -15.79 -5.79
C GLU A 183 4.10 -17.25 -5.30
N ALA A 184 5.08 -18.07 -5.71
CA ALA A 184 5.15 -19.49 -5.35
C ALA A 184 5.78 -19.73 -3.97
N SER A 185 6.36 -18.71 -3.33
CA SER A 185 6.94 -18.86 -1.99
C SER A 185 5.86 -19.05 -0.93
N PHE A 186 6.20 -19.73 0.16
CA PHE A 186 5.28 -20.09 1.22
C PHE A 186 4.67 -18.84 1.88
N ALA A 187 5.47 -17.84 2.24
CA ALA A 187 4.98 -16.58 2.80
C ALA A 187 4.00 -15.86 1.87
N ASN A 188 4.26 -15.84 0.55
CA ASN A 188 3.39 -15.19 -0.41
C ASN A 188 2.10 -15.99 -0.65
N THR A 189 2.17 -17.31 -0.65
CA THR A 189 1.00 -18.19 -0.75
C THR A 189 0.10 -18.06 0.49
N LEU A 190 0.71 -18.03 1.69
CA LEU A 190 0.01 -17.80 2.95
C LEU A 190 -0.67 -16.43 2.95
N THR A 191 0.04 -15.38 2.51
CA THR A 191 -0.51 -14.01 2.39
C THR A 191 -1.63 -13.92 1.34
N LYS A 192 -1.50 -14.63 0.22
CA LYS A 192 -2.52 -14.67 -0.86
C LYS A 192 -3.79 -15.36 -0.38
N ASN A 193 -3.66 -16.46 0.36
CA ASN A 193 -4.78 -17.21 0.92
C ASN A 193 -5.43 -16.47 2.10
N ALA A 194 -4.64 -15.76 2.91
CA ALA A 194 -5.14 -14.91 3.98
C ALA A 194 -5.80 -13.61 3.47
N ARG A 195 -5.60 -13.22 2.21
CA ARG A 195 -6.03 -11.92 1.65
C ARG A 195 -7.53 -11.77 1.40
N GLU A 196 -8.38 -12.68 1.88
CA GLU A 196 -9.81 -12.41 2.02
C GLU A 196 -10.16 -11.41 3.15
N TYR A 197 -9.17 -10.88 3.88
CA TYR A 197 -9.40 -9.74 4.76
C TYR A 197 -9.68 -8.48 3.95
N LYS A 198 -10.98 -8.16 3.82
CA LYS A 198 -11.49 -6.85 3.42
C LYS A 198 -10.76 -5.77 4.22
N THR A 199 -10.26 -4.75 3.55
CA THR A 199 -9.72 -3.53 4.17
C THR A 199 -10.77 -2.96 5.14
N GLU A 200 -10.57 -3.17 6.43
CA GLU A 200 -11.41 -2.61 7.49
C GLU A 200 -11.17 -1.09 7.55
N PHE A 201 -12.24 -0.30 7.58
CA PHE A 201 -12.12 1.13 7.82
C PHE A 201 -11.60 1.37 9.24
N THR A 202 -10.61 2.26 9.36
CA THR A 202 -10.10 2.70 10.66
C THR A 202 -11.15 3.52 11.44
N PRO A 203 -11.00 3.66 12.77
CA PRO A 203 -11.91 4.44 13.60
C PRO A 203 -12.19 5.86 13.06
N LEU A 204 -11.16 6.64 12.73
CA LEU A 204 -11.27 7.98 12.15
C LEU A 204 -11.91 7.93 10.77
N GLN A 205 -11.57 6.95 9.92
CA GLN A 205 -12.26 6.80 8.64
C GLN A 205 -13.76 6.54 8.80
N ARG A 206 -14.16 5.76 9.81
CA ARG A 206 -15.59 5.56 10.12
C ARG A 206 -16.24 6.85 10.59
N GLU A 207 -15.59 7.60 11.47
CA GLU A 207 -16.09 8.90 11.96
C GLU A 207 -16.20 9.94 10.85
N VAL A 208 -15.16 10.07 10.03
CA VAL A 208 -15.15 10.95 8.85
C VAL A 208 -16.24 10.52 7.88
N ASN A 209 -16.44 9.23 7.62
CA ASN A 209 -17.54 8.75 6.78
C ASN A 209 -18.93 8.99 7.39
N ARG A 210 -19.07 9.02 8.72
CA ARG A 210 -20.32 9.44 9.37
C ARG A 210 -20.54 10.94 9.20
N LEU A 211 -19.51 11.74 9.42
CA LEU A 211 -19.55 13.20 9.25
C LEU A 211 -19.86 13.59 7.80
N LEU A 212 -19.21 12.93 6.82
CA LEU A 212 -19.50 13.10 5.40
C LEU A 212 -20.94 12.70 5.07
N ARG A 213 -21.45 11.59 5.60
CA ARG A 213 -22.86 11.20 5.41
C ARG A 213 -23.82 12.23 5.99
N LEU A 214 -23.54 12.77 7.17
CA LEU A 214 -24.34 13.83 7.78
C LEU A 214 -24.34 15.09 6.91
N LEU A 215 -23.16 15.50 6.44
CA LEU A 215 -22.98 16.70 5.61
C LEU A 215 -23.69 16.54 4.25
N LEU A 216 -23.62 15.35 3.64
CA LEU A 216 -24.39 15.01 2.43
C LEU A 216 -25.91 15.05 2.68
N LEU A 217 -26.37 14.62 3.86
CA LEU A 217 -27.79 14.68 4.22
C LEU A 217 -28.26 16.14 4.38
N ILE A 218 -27.45 17.00 4.99
CA ILE A 218 -27.70 18.45 5.09
C ILE A 218 -27.75 19.09 3.70
N VAL A 219 -26.79 18.76 2.84
CA VAL A 219 -26.73 19.24 1.45
C VAL A 219 -27.96 18.80 0.66
N LEU A 220 -28.36 17.54 0.80
CA LEU A 220 -29.55 17.00 0.17
C LEU A 220 -30.80 17.74 0.65
N PHE A 221 -30.93 17.98 1.96
CA PHE A 221 -32.03 18.73 2.54
C PHE A 221 -32.14 20.16 1.97
N PHE A 222 -31.03 20.91 1.95
CA PHE A 222 -31.03 22.26 1.38
C PHE A 222 -31.23 22.26 -0.14
N SER A 223 -30.75 21.23 -0.84
CA SER A 223 -31.00 21.07 -2.28
C SER A 223 -32.49 20.87 -2.56
N ILE A 224 -33.16 20.02 -1.77
CA ILE A 224 -34.61 19.82 -1.88
C ILE A 224 -35.36 21.13 -1.61
N LEU A 225 -34.99 21.87 -0.56
CA LEU A 225 -35.58 23.18 -0.27
C LEU A 225 -35.38 24.19 -1.40
N ALA A 226 -34.19 24.23 -2.00
CA ALA A 226 -33.89 25.12 -3.11
C ALA A 226 -34.74 24.76 -4.35
N VAL A 227 -34.93 23.47 -4.66
CA VAL A 227 -35.86 23.02 -5.71
C VAL A 227 -37.29 23.43 -5.41
N LEU A 228 -37.77 23.23 -4.18
CA LEU A 228 -39.10 23.70 -3.75
C LEU A 228 -39.28 25.21 -3.90
N GLY A 229 -38.25 26.00 -3.57
CA GLY A 229 -38.25 27.46 -3.74
C GLY A 229 -38.42 27.89 -5.21
N LEU A 230 -37.95 27.07 -6.16
CA LEU A 230 -38.15 27.31 -7.59
C LEU A 230 -39.65 27.28 -7.96
N PHE A 231 -40.40 26.33 -7.39
CA PHE A 231 -41.84 26.17 -7.65
C PHE A 231 -42.73 27.06 -6.77
N VAL A 232 -42.40 27.23 -5.50
CA VAL A 232 -43.26 27.93 -4.52
C VAL A 232 -43.02 29.44 -4.54
N LEU A 233 -41.75 29.87 -4.64
CA LEU A 233 -41.35 31.28 -4.58
C LEU A 233 -41.12 31.88 -5.97
N ASN A 234 -41.31 31.11 -7.06
CA ASN A 234 -40.98 31.50 -8.43
C ASN A 234 -39.58 32.12 -8.56
N LEU A 235 -38.59 31.52 -7.87
CA LEU A 235 -37.23 32.03 -7.89
C LEU A 235 -36.71 32.08 -9.33
N PRO A 236 -36.07 33.18 -9.75
CA PRO A 236 -35.43 33.23 -11.06
C PRO A 236 -34.34 32.15 -11.11
N PHE A 237 -34.26 31.45 -12.24
CA PHE A 237 -33.36 30.31 -12.41
C PHE A 237 -31.90 30.64 -12.06
N GLY A 238 -31.44 31.86 -12.38
CA GLY A 238 -30.09 32.32 -12.01
C GLY A 238 -29.84 32.38 -10.49
N ALA A 239 -30.84 32.79 -9.69
CA ALA A 239 -30.71 32.81 -8.23
C ALA A 239 -30.73 31.40 -7.64
N TRP A 240 -31.57 30.51 -8.19
CA TRP A 240 -31.55 29.08 -7.83
C TRP A 240 -30.19 28.44 -8.11
N LEU A 241 -29.59 28.79 -9.25
CA LEU A 241 -28.28 28.28 -9.64
C LEU A 241 -27.17 28.72 -8.69
N GLN A 242 -27.21 29.99 -8.24
CA GLN A 242 -26.27 30.50 -7.24
C GLN A 242 -26.42 29.77 -5.90
N ILE A 243 -27.66 29.53 -5.45
CA ILE A 243 -27.94 28.79 -4.21
C ILE A 243 -27.38 27.35 -4.32
N MET A 244 -27.61 26.68 -5.44
CA MET A 244 -27.08 25.33 -5.67
C MET A 244 -25.56 25.28 -5.75
N ALA A 245 -24.93 26.27 -6.38
CA ALA A 245 -23.48 26.39 -6.43
C ALA A 245 -22.87 26.56 -5.03
N VAL A 246 -23.49 27.37 -4.17
CA VAL A 246 -23.05 27.59 -2.78
C VAL A 246 -23.22 26.32 -1.94
N ILE A 247 -24.39 25.68 -2.00
CA ILE A 247 -24.68 24.43 -1.27
C ILE A 247 -23.67 23.34 -1.65
N THR A 248 -23.39 23.19 -2.94
CA THR A 248 -22.49 22.11 -3.38
C THR A 248 -21.01 22.46 -3.15
N GLY A 249 -20.62 23.72 -3.30
CA GLY A 249 -19.28 24.21 -2.96
C GLY A 249 -18.96 24.15 -1.46
N SER A 250 -19.98 24.09 -0.60
CA SER A 250 -19.82 23.92 0.85
C SER A 250 -19.39 22.51 1.25
N VAL A 251 -19.57 21.52 0.37
CA VAL A 251 -19.11 20.14 0.61
C VAL A 251 -17.61 20.10 0.42
N SER A 252 -16.88 20.14 1.54
CA SER A 252 -15.41 20.11 1.49
C SER A 252 -14.90 18.77 0.95
N ALA A 253 -14.65 18.71 -0.36
CA ALA A 253 -13.92 17.60 -1.00
C ALA A 253 -12.46 17.52 -0.48
N GLY A 254 -11.96 18.59 0.13
CA GLY A 254 -10.61 18.68 0.68
C GLY A 254 -10.37 17.84 1.94
N LEU A 255 -11.39 17.48 2.73
CA LEU A 255 -11.19 16.80 4.01
C LEU A 255 -10.52 15.43 3.83
N LEU A 256 -11.02 14.60 2.91
CA LEU A 256 -10.45 13.29 2.60
C LEU A 256 -9.02 13.42 2.07
N THR A 257 -8.79 14.40 1.18
CA THR A 257 -7.47 14.68 0.61
C THR A 257 -6.47 15.08 1.70
N LEU A 258 -6.87 15.95 2.63
CA LEU A 258 -6.04 16.38 3.76
C LEU A 258 -5.71 15.22 4.71
N ILE A 259 -6.67 14.33 4.97
CA ILE A 259 -6.43 13.13 5.78
C ILE A 259 -5.40 12.23 5.11
N THR A 260 -5.57 11.91 3.83
CA THR A 260 -4.61 11.09 3.07
C THR A 260 -3.24 11.73 3.00
N LEU A 261 -3.17 13.06 2.85
CA LEU A 261 -1.92 13.81 2.84
C LEU A 261 -1.22 13.74 4.20
N ASN A 262 -1.95 13.98 5.29
CA ASN A 262 -1.42 13.90 6.66
C ASN A 262 -0.92 12.50 6.98
N TYR A 263 -1.66 11.45 6.62
CA TYR A 263 -1.19 10.08 6.75
C TYR A 263 0.06 9.85 5.93
N SER A 264 0.09 10.27 4.67
CA SER A 264 1.29 10.07 3.85
C SER A 264 2.52 10.77 4.45
N TRP A 265 2.36 11.99 4.98
CA TRP A 265 3.42 12.68 5.71
C TRP A 265 3.83 11.95 7.00
N GLY A 266 2.86 11.42 7.76
CA GLY A 266 3.13 10.59 8.93
C GLY A 266 3.96 9.36 8.58
N ALA A 267 3.62 8.67 7.49
CA ALA A 267 4.38 7.50 7.03
C ALA A 267 5.78 7.86 6.57
N VAL A 268 5.95 9.00 5.87
CA VAL A 268 7.28 9.51 5.50
C VAL A 268 8.12 9.77 6.75
N ARG A 269 7.54 10.37 7.79
CA ARG A 269 8.24 10.68 9.04
C ARG A 269 8.62 9.42 9.83
N ILE A 270 7.77 8.38 9.84
CA ILE A 270 8.09 7.08 10.45
C ILE A 270 9.18 6.36 9.64
N GLY A 271 9.08 6.41 8.32
CA GLY A 271 10.08 5.91 7.37
C GLY A 271 11.47 6.47 7.59
N GLN A 272 11.59 7.78 7.80
CA GLN A 272 12.86 8.44 8.10
C GLN A 272 13.48 8.00 9.45
N LYS A 273 12.70 7.38 10.34
CA LYS A 273 13.17 6.83 11.62
C LYS A 273 13.42 5.31 11.56
N GLY A 274 13.42 4.71 10.37
CA GLY A 274 13.67 3.28 10.17
C GLY A 274 12.43 2.39 10.25
N GLY A 275 11.22 2.95 10.39
CA GLY A 275 9.98 2.17 10.40
C GLY A 275 9.32 2.06 9.03
N LEU A 276 8.95 0.87 8.57
CA LEU A 276 8.27 0.68 7.29
C LEU A 276 6.74 0.69 7.46
N VAL A 277 6.07 1.75 7.00
CA VAL A 277 4.59 1.80 7.00
C VAL A 277 4.05 1.20 5.70
N GLN A 278 3.52 -0.02 5.80
CA GLN A 278 3.00 -0.76 4.64
C GLN A 278 1.58 -0.34 4.21
N GLN A 279 0.79 0.25 5.10
CA GLN A 279 -0.54 0.74 4.80
C GLN A 279 -0.78 2.12 5.47
N LEU A 280 -1.34 3.09 4.72
CA LEU A 280 -1.53 4.46 5.22
C LEU A 280 -2.49 4.55 6.42
N ASN A 281 -3.48 3.66 6.45
CA ASN A 281 -4.43 3.52 7.56
C ASN A 281 -3.76 3.01 8.86
N ALA A 282 -2.60 2.33 8.75
CA ALA A 282 -1.87 1.82 9.92
C ALA A 282 -1.33 2.93 10.82
N ILE A 283 -1.09 4.14 10.28
CA ILE A 283 -0.62 5.29 11.06
C ILE A 283 -1.67 5.70 12.09
N GLU A 284 -2.93 5.74 11.65
CA GLU A 284 -4.03 6.07 12.52
C GLU A 284 -4.29 4.95 13.52
N ALA A 285 -4.24 3.69 13.06
CA ALA A 285 -4.36 2.54 13.95
C ALA A 285 -3.30 2.58 15.06
N LEU A 286 -2.02 2.84 14.71
CA LEU A 286 -0.92 2.98 15.65
C LEU A 286 -1.15 4.11 16.67
N SER A 287 -1.73 5.24 16.24
CA SER A 287 -2.05 6.36 17.14
C SER A 287 -3.16 6.04 18.16
N ASN A 288 -3.97 5.02 17.89
CA ASN A 288 -5.05 4.56 18.76
C ASN A 288 -4.71 3.28 19.53
N VAL A 289 -3.45 2.82 19.50
CA VAL A 289 -3.02 1.63 20.26
C VAL A 289 -3.04 1.97 21.74
N THR A 290 -3.84 1.21 22.50
CA THR A 290 -3.89 1.28 23.97
C THR A 290 -3.09 0.18 24.64
N VAL A 291 -2.87 -0.94 23.94
CA VAL A 291 -2.10 -2.09 24.41
C VAL A 291 -1.12 -2.48 23.31
N LEU A 292 0.17 -2.42 23.63
CA LEU A 292 1.25 -2.88 22.76
C LEU A 292 1.72 -4.24 23.25
N CYS A 293 1.37 -5.30 22.54
CA CYS A 293 1.93 -6.63 22.75
C CYS A 293 3.17 -6.76 21.86
N THR A 294 4.34 -6.92 22.47
CA THR A 294 5.60 -7.14 21.76
C THR A 294 6.13 -8.53 22.07
N ASP A 295 6.71 -9.18 21.07
CA ASP A 295 7.52 -10.36 21.34
C ASP A 295 8.80 -9.97 22.10
N LYS A 296 9.37 -10.90 22.86
CA LYS A 296 10.61 -10.67 23.60
C LYS A 296 11.81 -10.82 22.68
N THR A 297 11.98 -12.03 22.13
CA THR A 297 13.14 -12.39 21.32
C THR A 297 13.04 -11.75 19.94
N GLY A 298 14.08 -11.04 19.49
CA GLY A 298 14.11 -10.40 18.17
C GLY A 298 13.31 -9.09 18.04
N THR A 299 12.58 -8.67 19.09
CA THR A 299 11.90 -7.36 19.14
C THR A 299 12.36 -6.50 20.33
N LEU A 300 12.36 -7.03 21.56
CA LEU A 300 12.82 -6.30 22.75
C LEU A 300 14.29 -6.59 23.08
N THR A 301 14.71 -7.83 22.89
CA THR A 301 16.06 -8.35 23.15
C THR A 301 16.61 -9.00 21.90
#